data_AF-A0A852DSH5-F1
#
_entry.id   AF-A0A852DSH5-F1
#
_cell.length_a   1.000
_cell.length_b   1.000
_cell.length_c   1.000
_cell.angle_alpha   90.00
_cell.angle_beta   90.00
_cell.angle_gamma   90.00
#
_symmetry.space_group_name_H-M   'P 1'
#
loop_
_entity.id
_entity.type
_entity.pdbx_description
1 polymer ?
#
loop_
_entity_poly.entity_id
_entity_poly.type
_entity_poly.pdbx_seq_one_letter_code
_entity_poly.pdbx_strand_id
1 'polypeptide(L)' 'RIFGVNCGVFGAAGVFPEPQQDPVIAIAAVALRQGAREPFLRVVFTLLSCAPLRGATVRSFDSE' A
#
# COMPACT_ATOMS: atom_id res chain seq x y z
N ARG A 1 -6.08 -5.83 18.04
CA ARG A 1 -6.33 -5.18 16.72
C ARG A 1 -5.51 -5.95 15.71
N ILE A 2 -6.09 -6.32 14.58
CA ILE A 2 -5.41 -7.09 13.52
C ILE A 2 -4.99 -6.09 12.44
N PHE A 3 -3.74 -6.17 12.00
CA PHE A 3 -3.16 -5.25 11.03
C PHE A 3 -2.50 -6.04 9.91
N GLY A 4 -2.79 -5.66 8.66
CA GLY A 4 -2.18 -6.23 7.47
C GLY A 4 -1.57 -5.14 6.62
N VAL A 5 -0.35 -5.37 6.12
CA VAL A 5 0.37 -4.48 5.22
C VAL A 5 0.80 -5.27 4.01
N ASN A 6 0.65 -4.67 2.83
CA ASN A 6 1.25 -5.15 1.60
C ASN A 6 1.96 -3.99 0.91
N CYS A 7 3.08 -4.27 0.29
CA CYS A 7 3.83 -3.31 -0.51
C CYS A 7 3.82 -3.70 -1.99
N GLY A 8 3.78 -2.69 -2.85
CA GLY A 8 4.01 -2.81 -4.29
C GLY A 8 5.37 -2.20 -4.62
N VAL A 9 6.17 -2.93 -5.38
CA VAL A 9 7.51 -2.55 -5.80
C VAL A 9 7.53 -2.46 -7.31
N PHE A 10 8.23 -1.47 -7.86
CA PHE A 10 8.45 -1.36 -9.30
C PHE A 10 9.88 -1.78 -9.63
N GLY A 11 10.04 -2.89 -10.35
CA GLY A 11 11.35 -3.42 -10.72
C GLY A 11 11.44 -3.88 -12.17
N ALA A 12 12.64 -4.32 -12.56
CA ALA A 12 12.93 -4.72 -13.93
C ALA A 12 12.13 -5.95 -14.38
N ALA A 13 11.63 -5.93 -15.63
CA ALA A 13 10.83 -7.02 -16.17
C ALA A 13 11.62 -8.34 -16.23
N GLY A 14 11.05 -9.39 -15.63
CA GLY A 14 11.68 -10.72 -15.58
C GLY A 14 12.75 -10.90 -14.52
N VAL A 15 12.97 -9.89 -13.66
CA VAL A 15 13.90 -9.93 -12.52
C VAL A 15 13.10 -9.87 -11.22
N PHE A 16 13.53 -10.62 -10.20
CA PHE A 16 12.90 -10.53 -8.87
C PHE A 16 13.31 -9.21 -8.19
N PRO A 17 12.40 -8.54 -7.45
CA PRO A 17 12.70 -7.24 -6.88
C PRO A 17 13.92 -7.23 -5.94
N GLU A 18 14.83 -6.30 -6.15
CA GLU A 18 16.01 -6.05 -5.32
C GLU A 18 15.80 -4.80 -4.44
N PRO A 19 15.90 -4.92 -3.10
CA PRO A 19 15.57 -3.82 -2.18
C PRO A 19 16.36 -2.52 -2.37
N GLN A 20 17.55 -2.58 -2.97
CA GLN A 20 18.42 -1.42 -3.17
C GLN A 20 18.17 -0.72 -4.52
N GLN A 21 17.50 -1.38 -5.45
CA GLN A 21 17.36 -0.93 -6.84
C GLN A 21 15.90 -0.61 -7.17
N ASP A 22 14.97 -1.36 -6.58
CA ASP A 22 13.56 -1.31 -6.95
C ASP A 22 12.76 -0.57 -5.87
N PRO A 23 12.26 0.65 -6.17
CA PRO A 23 11.56 1.48 -5.20
C PRO A 23 10.19 0.91 -4.82
N VAL A 24 9.78 1.11 -3.57
CA VAL A 24 8.42 0.87 -3.11
C VAL A 24 7.53 1.98 -3.63
N ILE A 25 6.65 1.63 -4.55
CA ILE A 25 5.75 2.60 -5.19
C ILE A 25 4.39 2.71 -4.51
N ALA A 26 4.02 1.72 -3.68
CA ALA A 26 2.77 1.75 -2.94
C ALA A 26 2.81 0.90 -1.67
N ILE A 27 2.10 1.35 -0.63
CA ILE A 27 1.88 0.59 0.60
C ILE A 27 0.38 0.61 0.93
N ALA A 28 -0.24 -0.56 0.99
CA ALA A 28 -1.62 -0.72 1.41
C ALA A 28 -1.67 -1.27 2.83
N ALA A 29 -2.42 -0.61 3.71
CA ALA A 29 -2.60 -1.01 5.10
C ALA A 29 -4.08 -1.12 5.46
N VAL A 30 -4.41 -2.22 6.14
CA VAL A 30 -5.78 -2.53 6.60
C VAL A 30 -5.74 -2.85 8.09
N ALA A 31 -6.64 -2.24 8.85
CA ALA A 31 -6.80 -2.55 10.27
C ALA A 31 -8.22 -3.02 10.58
N LEU A 32 -8.30 -4.11 11.34
CA LEU A 32 -9.54 -4.74 11.78
C LEU A 32 -9.55 -4.83 13.31
N ARG A 33 -10.73 -4.65 13.92
CA ARG A 33 -10.93 -4.99 15.34
C ARG A 33 -11.14 -6.49 15.44
N GLN A 34 -10.52 -7.14 16.42
CA GLN A 34 -10.68 -8.58 16.58
C GLN A 34 -12.17 -8.93 16.80
N GLY A 35 -12.67 -9.92 16.07
CA GLY A 35 -14.09 -10.29 16.07
C GLY A 35 -15.01 -9.41 15.21
N ALA A 36 -14.51 -8.31 14.63
CA ALA A 36 -15.28 -7.53 13.66
C ALA A 36 -15.26 -8.19 12.28
N ARG A 37 -16.37 -8.05 11.53
CA ARG A 37 -16.48 -8.56 10.15
C ARG A 37 -15.81 -7.64 9.12
N GLU A 38 -15.76 -6.34 9.41
CA GLU A 38 -15.26 -5.34 8.48
C GLU A 38 -14.13 -4.51 9.08
N PRO A 39 -13.15 -4.09 8.26
CA PRO A 39 -12.04 -3.26 8.72
C PRO A 39 -12.51 -1.84 8.99
N PHE A 40 -11.92 -1.21 10.01
CA PHE A 40 -12.20 0.17 10.35
C PHE A 40 -11.22 1.15 9.70
N LEU A 41 -10.13 0.63 9.12
CA LEU A 41 -9.13 1.41 8.39
C LEU A 41 -8.74 0.66 7.11
N ARG A 42 -8.76 1.39 5.99
CA ARG A 42 -8.18 1.00 4.72
C ARG A 42 -7.47 2.22 4.18
N VAL A 43 -6.15 2.17 4.09
CA VAL A 43 -5.33 3.28 3.58
C VAL A 43 -4.33 2.76 2.56
N VAL A 44 -4.12 3.52 1.49
CA VAL A 44 -3.10 3.27 0.48
C VAL A 44 -2.22 4.49 0.39
N PHE A 45 -0.93 4.30 0.60
CA PHE A 45 0.11 5.30 0.35
C PHE A 45 0.68 5.02 -1.04
N THR A 46 0.82 6.04 -1.88
CA THR A 46 1.34 5.88 -3.25
C THR A 46 2.44 6.89 -3.52
N LEU A 47 3.46 6.46 -4.27
CA LEU A 47 4.37 7.37 -4.94
C LEU A 47 3.65 7.98 -6.14
N LEU A 48 3.74 9.30 -6.29
CA LEU A 48 3.02 10.12 -7.26
C LEU A 48 1.48 10.02 -7.11
N SER A 49 0.78 10.77 -7.96
CA SER A 49 -0.67 10.86 -7.97
C SER A 49 -1.35 9.52 -8.25
N CYS A 50 -2.37 9.18 -7.46
CA CYS A 50 -3.22 8.03 -7.68
C CYS A 50 -4.70 8.45 -7.66
N ALA A 51 -5.52 7.79 -8.50
CA ALA A 51 -6.96 8.03 -8.50
C ALA A 51 -7.59 7.60 -7.15
N PRO A 52 -8.67 8.26 -6.72
CA PRO A 52 -9.34 7.89 -5.47
C PRO A 52 -9.91 6.47 -5.56
N LEU A 53 -9.66 5.67 -4.52
CA LEU A 53 -10.17 4.30 -4.37
C LEU A 53 -11.41 4.28 -3.48
N ARG A 54 -12.48 3.62 -3.94
CA ARG A 54 -13.72 3.54 -3.17
C ARG A 54 -13.51 2.76 -1.87
N GLY A 55 -13.82 3.38 -0.74
CA GLY A 55 -13.73 2.73 0.57
C GLY A 55 -12.31 2.57 1.11
N ALA A 56 -11.33 3.27 0.53
CA ALA A 56 -9.99 3.40 1.07
C ALA A 56 -9.52 4.86 1.00
N THR A 57 -8.76 5.29 2.00
CA THR A 57 -8.11 6.60 1.96
C THR A 57 -6.85 6.50 1.13
N VAL A 58 -6.73 7.30 0.07
CA VAL A 58 -5.52 7.37 -0.76
C VAL A 58 -4.67 8.55 -0.33
N ARG A 59 -3.37 8.30 -0.15
CA ARG A 59 -2.38 9.29 0.25
C ARG A 59 -1.21 9.24 -0.73
N SER A 60 -1.15 10.21 -1.62
CA SER A 60 -0.07 10.34 -2.60
C SER A 60 1.04 11.25 -2.09
N PHE A 61 2.30 10.91 -2.41
CA PHE A 61 3.50 11.68 -2.08
C PHE A 61 4.45 11.74 -3.28
N ASP A 62 5.27 12.79 -3.33
CA ASP A 62 6.18 13.01 -4.46
C ASP A 62 7.51 12.25 -4.33
N SER A 63 7.81 11.73 -3.13
CA SER A 63 9.01 10.95 -2.82
C SER A 63 8.66 9.73 -1.97
N GLU A 64 9.52 8.70 -2.06
CA GLU A 64 9.47 7.49 -1.24
C GLU A 64 9.90 7.76 0.22
#